data_AF-A0A2S6EYR1-F1
#
_entry.id   AF-A0A2S6EYR1-F1
#
_cell.length_a   1.000
_cell.length_b   1.000
_cell.length_c   1.000
_cell.angle_alpha   90.00
_cell.angle_beta   90.00
_cell.angle_gamma   90.00
#
_symmetry.space_group_name_H-M   'P 1'
#
loop_
_entity.id
_entity.type
_entity.pdbx_description
1 polymer ?
#
loop_
_entity_poly.entity_id
_entity_poly.type
_entity_poly.pdbx_seq_one_letter_code
_entity_poly.pdbx_strand_id
1 'polypeptide(L)'
;MVRECTSFKGGLNLNFVENAEFESRKNIPPEEQRAVLIRNTLRLLMMGWNTSWTELFSWETFKAIYLQRDPLLLKEFRLAFQKGFDALFTQLSGRQFNSQQNEQIQLYLSNCLSYLPLFDLNPYESIKVPQRINDQWVMVDYYIKPIELTNHRGKNDLILRDDDRVFAYGLEPIDNPNAQSHLIFMGTTYPAGQGFISQLNTDLKGFETVGYSLYKNGRDRIKDWILKQNSKIHVCGISLGGSLSLLLAIDMGKYLSRVDALNPAGLHDTDNKVKYDKWYKIKKKPLVVVQQQGNDPVSFFGVWKKEWDILHVKPPKDKQGPNLFCDHFLNYAGFAETEFTYVSAEQQNAKRKTRNFWLYSLGRGVLYYFGLAPYTYLIRPVIHYIAEQWPLIVFGIIPLLTIGTLIGLSTAGIIPAIVSIGTLAAFAISSGIFYLSFGLSNNEEGKNTWAGMFDFILKGNEKVTDENEIKLAKLHHPSTPRNPEMDIYKNETAIDLTYKQINTYYQITRCLLKQKEFLPLKDKPEKRFGGLSKKEALLASMNSASHDEVISLQIPKAKAVHIKHSLTLAAKIGMENEIELKSALKKEYNQYQIGKHQRLC
;
A
#
# COMPACT_ATOMS: atom_id res chain seq x y z
N MET A 1 -10.62 0.75 33.19
CA MET A 1 -10.62 -0.65 33.65
C MET A 1 -9.16 -1.00 33.87
N VAL A 2 -8.74 -1.22 35.12
CA VAL A 2 -7.36 -1.61 35.43
C VAL A 2 -7.26 -3.10 35.07
N ARG A 3 -6.35 -3.48 34.15
CA ARG A 3 -6.15 -4.89 33.78
C ARG A 3 -5.60 -5.63 35.02
N GLU A 4 -6.17 -6.79 35.34
CA GLU A 4 -5.76 -7.65 36.47
C GLU A 4 -4.35 -8.24 36.31
N CYS A 5 -3.80 -8.23 35.09
CA CYS A 5 -2.53 -8.85 34.74
C CYS A 5 -1.52 -7.81 34.23
N THR A 6 -0.39 -7.66 34.91
CA THR A 6 0.68 -6.71 34.55
C THR A 6 1.63 -7.25 33.48
N SER A 7 1.73 -8.58 33.33
CA SER A 7 2.50 -9.25 32.29
C SER A 7 2.00 -10.68 32.02
N PHE A 8 2.18 -11.18 30.81
CA PHE A 8 1.88 -12.58 30.46
C PHE A 8 2.97 -13.19 29.57
N LYS A 9 3.07 -14.52 29.55
CA LYS A 9 3.87 -15.26 28.57
C LYS A 9 2.96 -15.75 27.45
N GLY A 10 3.46 -15.77 26.21
CA GLY A 10 2.66 -16.17 25.05
C GLY A 10 2.00 -17.54 25.20
N GLY A 11 2.82 -18.57 25.49
CA GLY A 11 2.36 -19.94 25.67
C GLY A 11 2.08 -20.72 24.38
N LEU A 12 2.27 -20.13 23.19
CA LEU A 12 2.21 -20.82 21.89
C LEU A 12 3.47 -20.59 21.06
N ASN A 13 3.89 -21.62 20.32
CA ASN A 13 4.88 -21.50 19.25
C ASN A 13 4.15 -21.46 17.90
N LEU A 14 4.05 -20.27 17.33
CA LEU A 14 3.39 -19.99 16.06
C LEU A 14 4.42 -19.99 14.94
N ASN A 15 4.34 -20.98 14.07
CA ASN A 15 5.29 -21.16 12.98
C ASN A 15 4.70 -20.65 11.66
N PHE A 16 5.29 -19.59 11.07
CA PHE A 16 4.86 -19.08 9.76
C PHE A 16 5.36 -19.95 8.59
N VAL A 17 6.40 -20.73 8.82
CA VAL A 17 6.95 -21.73 7.88
C VAL A 17 7.11 -23.03 8.67
N GLU A 18 6.95 -24.19 8.02
CA GLU A 18 6.93 -25.50 8.69
C GLU A 18 8.13 -25.78 9.60
N ASN A 19 9.33 -25.36 9.18
CA ASN A 19 10.58 -25.50 9.95
C ASN A 19 11.24 -24.12 10.14
N ALA A 20 11.82 -23.89 11.33
CA ALA A 20 12.58 -22.68 11.67
C ALA A 20 14.01 -22.65 11.10
N GLU A 21 14.58 -23.81 10.77
CA GLU A 21 15.92 -23.93 10.21
C GLU A 21 15.98 -23.42 8.77
N PHE A 22 17.09 -22.78 8.41
CA PHE A 22 17.31 -22.29 7.05
C PHE A 22 17.52 -23.45 6.08
N GLU A 23 16.83 -23.39 4.95
CA GLU A 23 17.04 -24.31 3.85
C GLU A 23 18.34 -23.96 3.13
N SER A 24 19.20 -24.97 2.90
CA SER A 24 20.45 -24.77 2.17
C SER A 24 20.16 -24.43 0.71
N ARG A 25 20.86 -23.43 0.18
CA ARG A 25 20.83 -23.09 -1.25
C ARG A 25 21.83 -23.88 -2.10
N LYS A 26 22.69 -24.69 -1.48
CA LYS A 26 23.72 -25.46 -2.18
C LYS A 26 23.07 -26.56 -3.02
N ASN A 27 23.50 -26.69 -4.27
CA ASN A 27 23.03 -27.71 -5.22
C ASN A 27 21.55 -27.62 -5.62
N ILE A 28 20.89 -26.47 -5.38
CA ILE A 28 19.52 -26.22 -5.82
C ILE A 28 19.53 -25.46 -7.16
N PRO A 29 18.69 -25.83 -8.13
CA PRO A 29 18.57 -25.13 -9.39
C PRO A 29 18.27 -23.63 -9.22
N PRO A 30 18.81 -22.73 -10.07
CA PRO A 30 18.61 -21.27 -9.94
C PRO A 30 17.15 -20.84 -9.80
N GLU A 31 16.23 -21.54 -10.46
CA GLU A 31 14.79 -21.32 -10.42
C GLU A 31 14.17 -21.54 -9.03
N GLU A 32 14.70 -22.49 -8.24
CA GLU A 32 14.23 -22.83 -6.90
C GLU A 32 14.91 -22.02 -5.80
N GLN A 33 16.13 -21.51 -6.06
CA GLN A 33 16.89 -20.71 -5.10
C GLN A 33 16.13 -19.46 -4.63
N ARG A 34 15.32 -18.84 -5.51
CA ARG A 34 14.49 -17.68 -5.16
C ARG A 34 13.45 -18.05 -4.11
N ALA A 35 12.78 -19.18 -4.27
CA ALA A 35 11.75 -19.63 -3.34
C ALA A 35 12.37 -19.98 -1.97
N VAL A 36 13.55 -20.59 -1.95
CA VAL A 36 14.33 -20.85 -0.73
C VAL A 36 14.71 -19.54 -0.02
N LEU A 37 15.25 -18.56 -0.75
CA LEU A 37 15.61 -17.25 -0.21
C LEU A 37 14.42 -16.55 0.47
N ILE A 38 13.26 -16.59 -0.19
CA ILE A 38 12.00 -16.03 0.35
C ILE A 38 11.62 -16.73 1.65
N ARG A 39 11.59 -18.07 1.66
CA ARG A 39 11.24 -18.82 2.88
C ARG A 39 12.22 -18.56 4.02
N ASN A 40 13.52 -18.49 3.75
CA ASN A 40 14.52 -18.15 4.76
C ASN A 40 14.37 -16.70 5.26
N THR A 41 13.99 -15.77 4.40
CA THR A 41 13.67 -14.39 4.81
C THR A 41 12.44 -14.36 5.72
N LEU A 42 11.38 -15.13 5.41
CA LEU A 42 10.21 -15.24 6.27
C LEU A 42 10.52 -15.95 7.59
N ARG A 43 11.40 -16.95 7.61
CA ARG A 43 11.90 -17.57 8.86
C ARG A 43 12.58 -16.53 9.73
N LEU A 44 13.46 -15.71 9.16
CA LEU A 44 14.10 -14.62 9.90
C LEU A 44 13.04 -13.66 10.46
N LEU A 45 12.18 -13.11 9.60
CA LEU A 45 11.21 -12.08 9.99
C LEU A 45 10.16 -12.59 11.00
N MET A 46 9.64 -13.80 10.80
CA MET A 46 8.44 -14.30 11.50
C MET A 46 8.74 -15.38 12.55
N MET A 47 9.92 -15.98 12.52
CA MET A 47 10.32 -17.09 13.40
C MET A 47 11.64 -16.82 14.13
N GLY A 48 12.14 -15.57 14.06
CA GLY A 48 13.20 -15.05 14.93
C GLY A 48 14.59 -15.15 14.33
N TRP A 49 15.57 -14.71 15.11
CA TRP A 49 16.95 -14.67 14.68
C TRP A 49 17.51 -16.07 14.39
N ASN A 50 18.34 -16.14 13.35
CA ASN A 50 19.11 -17.33 13.00
C ASN A 50 20.56 -16.91 12.71
N THR A 51 21.53 -17.63 13.25
CA THR A 51 22.96 -17.33 13.04
C THR A 51 23.40 -17.44 11.57
N SER A 52 22.67 -18.19 10.75
CA SER A 52 22.85 -18.30 9.30
C SER A 52 22.25 -17.15 8.49
N TRP A 53 21.81 -16.04 9.12
CA TRP A 53 21.24 -14.88 8.42
C TRP A 53 22.10 -14.33 7.27
N THR A 54 23.44 -14.48 7.34
CA THR A 54 24.37 -14.06 6.29
C THR A 54 24.13 -14.79 4.97
N GLU A 55 23.50 -15.97 4.98
CA GLU A 55 23.12 -16.72 3.78
C GLU A 55 22.02 -16.03 2.94
N LEU A 56 21.35 -15.02 3.52
CA LEU A 56 20.39 -14.16 2.81
C LEU A 56 21.09 -13.10 1.95
N PHE A 57 22.37 -12.81 2.19
CA PHE A 57 23.11 -11.84 1.38
C PHE A 57 23.52 -12.46 0.05
N SER A 58 23.04 -11.85 -1.02
CA SER A 58 23.48 -12.14 -2.38
C SER A 58 23.44 -10.87 -3.22
N TRP A 59 24.11 -10.88 -4.37
CA TRP A 59 24.09 -9.73 -5.29
C TRP A 59 22.68 -9.42 -5.79
N GLU A 60 21.86 -10.45 -6.01
CA GLU A 60 20.45 -10.31 -6.39
C GLU A 60 19.65 -9.62 -5.29
N THR A 61 19.87 -10.02 -4.03
CA THR A 61 19.20 -9.42 -2.87
C THR A 61 19.65 -7.97 -2.67
N PHE A 62 20.94 -7.68 -2.83
CA PHE A 62 21.46 -6.32 -2.81
C PHE A 62 20.82 -5.46 -3.90
N LYS A 63 20.77 -5.94 -5.15
CA LYS A 63 20.14 -5.23 -6.26
C LYS A 63 18.65 -4.98 -5.98
N ALA A 64 17.94 -5.97 -5.47
CA ALA A 64 16.51 -5.87 -5.16
C ALA A 64 16.19 -4.83 -4.06
N ILE A 65 17.09 -4.66 -3.08
CA ILE A 65 16.94 -3.75 -1.94
C ILE A 65 17.42 -2.33 -2.28
N TYR A 66 18.53 -2.19 -3.01
CA TYR A 66 19.20 -0.89 -3.15
C TYR A 66 19.09 -0.26 -4.53
N LEU A 67 18.87 -1.05 -5.59
CA LEU A 67 18.95 -0.55 -6.97
C LEU A 67 17.61 -0.58 -7.69
N GLN A 68 16.96 -1.75 -7.75
CA GLN A 68 15.75 -1.93 -8.56
C GLN A 68 14.89 -3.05 -7.99
N ARG A 69 13.59 -2.79 -7.90
CA ARG A 69 12.61 -3.81 -7.51
C ARG A 69 12.56 -4.95 -8.51
N ASP A 70 12.38 -6.17 -8.00
CA ASP A 70 12.11 -7.36 -8.79
C ASP A 70 10.63 -7.77 -8.63
N PRO A 71 9.76 -7.49 -9.63
CA PRO A 71 8.34 -7.85 -9.57
C PRO A 71 8.07 -9.35 -9.46
N LEU A 72 8.97 -10.20 -9.96
CA LEU A 72 8.83 -11.66 -9.85
C LEU A 72 9.17 -12.11 -8.43
N LEU A 73 10.22 -11.56 -7.82
CA LEU A 73 10.54 -11.82 -6.41
C LEU A 73 9.38 -11.41 -5.50
N LEU A 74 8.80 -10.23 -5.71
CA LEU A 74 7.67 -9.72 -4.92
C LEU A 74 6.42 -10.58 -5.11
N LYS A 75 6.15 -11.06 -6.33
CA LYS A 75 5.08 -12.04 -6.60
C LYS A 75 5.26 -13.30 -5.76
N GLU A 76 6.46 -13.88 -5.73
CA GLU A 76 6.73 -15.10 -4.96
C GLU A 76 6.66 -14.85 -3.44
N PHE A 77 7.03 -13.65 -2.95
CA PHE A 77 6.81 -13.27 -1.55
C PHE A 77 5.33 -13.28 -1.18
N ARG A 78 4.44 -12.74 -2.02
CA ARG A 78 2.99 -12.77 -1.77
C ARG A 78 2.44 -14.18 -1.67
N LEU A 79 2.92 -15.10 -2.52
CA LEU A 79 2.56 -16.51 -2.44
C LEU A 79 3.08 -17.17 -1.15
N ALA A 80 4.31 -16.86 -0.75
CA ALA A 80 4.87 -17.39 0.50
C ALA A 80 4.14 -16.88 1.74
N PHE A 81 3.65 -15.62 1.73
CA PHE A 81 2.75 -15.12 2.78
C PHE A 81 1.42 -15.87 2.82
N GLN A 82 0.82 -16.17 1.67
CA GLN A 82 -0.40 -16.98 1.61
C GLN A 82 -0.17 -18.35 2.25
N LYS A 83 0.92 -19.04 1.89
CA LYS A 83 1.29 -20.33 2.48
C LYS A 83 1.55 -20.24 3.99
N GLY A 84 2.14 -19.14 4.46
CA GLY A 84 2.34 -18.93 5.89
C GLY A 84 1.03 -18.73 6.65
N PHE A 85 0.06 -18.03 6.07
CA PHE A 85 -1.29 -17.95 6.62
C PHE A 85 -1.99 -19.31 6.64
N ASP A 86 -1.81 -20.14 5.61
CA ASP A 86 -2.33 -21.52 5.59
C ASP A 86 -1.71 -22.38 6.70
N ALA A 87 -0.40 -22.25 6.93
CA ALA A 87 0.31 -22.93 8.02
C ALA A 87 -0.19 -22.49 9.39
N LEU A 88 -0.42 -21.18 9.59
CA LEU A 88 -1.01 -20.67 10.84
C LEU A 88 -2.44 -21.15 11.03
N PHE A 89 -3.27 -21.14 10.00
CA PHE A 89 -4.64 -21.65 10.10
C PHE A 89 -4.68 -23.10 10.52
N THR A 90 -3.78 -23.94 9.98
CA THR A 90 -3.65 -25.35 10.37
C THR A 90 -3.29 -25.52 11.85
N GLN A 91 -2.46 -24.62 12.40
CA GLN A 91 -2.12 -24.61 13.83
C GLN A 91 -3.26 -24.14 14.73
N LEU A 92 -4.19 -23.34 14.22
CA LEU A 92 -5.26 -22.70 14.98
C LEU A 92 -6.61 -23.44 14.88
N SER A 93 -6.91 -24.02 13.72
CA SER A 93 -8.20 -24.63 13.41
C SER A 93 -8.54 -25.78 14.34
N GLY A 94 -9.80 -25.83 14.80
CA GLY A 94 -10.32 -26.85 15.72
C GLY A 94 -9.82 -26.74 17.16
N ARG A 95 -9.02 -25.72 17.51
CA ARG A 95 -8.45 -25.54 18.86
C ARG A 95 -9.10 -24.40 19.61
N GLN A 96 -9.13 -24.52 20.94
CA GLN A 96 -9.54 -23.46 21.86
C GLN A 96 -8.31 -22.91 22.59
N PHE A 97 -8.30 -21.61 22.78
CA PHE A 97 -7.19 -20.88 23.37
C PHE A 97 -7.69 -20.01 24.52
N ASN A 98 -6.89 -19.85 25.57
CA ASN A 98 -7.20 -18.94 26.67
C ASN A 98 -7.02 -17.46 26.24
N SER A 99 -7.39 -16.51 27.11
CA SER A 99 -7.33 -15.07 26.77
C SER A 99 -5.92 -14.58 26.40
N GLN A 100 -4.88 -15.03 27.11
CA GLN A 100 -3.49 -14.65 26.86
C GLN A 100 -2.98 -15.21 25.53
N GLN A 101 -3.30 -16.47 25.24
CA GLN A 101 -2.97 -17.12 23.98
C GLN A 101 -3.69 -16.46 22.79
N ASN A 102 -4.97 -16.10 22.95
CA ASN A 102 -5.69 -15.35 21.90
C ASN A 102 -5.07 -13.97 21.66
N GLU A 103 -4.64 -13.27 22.72
CA GLU A 103 -3.93 -11.99 22.57
C GLU A 103 -2.59 -12.20 21.86
N GLN A 104 -1.82 -13.24 22.20
CA GLN A 104 -0.60 -13.59 21.46
C GLN A 104 -0.87 -13.83 19.97
N ILE A 105 -1.88 -14.64 19.63
CA ILE A 105 -2.25 -14.93 18.24
C ILE A 105 -2.64 -13.65 17.51
N GLN A 106 -3.44 -12.78 18.15
CA GLN A 106 -3.85 -11.50 17.56
C GLN A 106 -2.64 -10.60 17.28
N LEU A 107 -1.73 -10.45 18.25
CA LEU A 107 -0.50 -9.65 18.06
C LEU A 107 0.36 -10.22 16.93
N TYR A 108 0.54 -11.54 16.88
CA TYR A 108 1.34 -12.20 15.85
C TYR A 108 0.73 -12.03 14.45
N LEU A 109 -0.57 -12.26 14.29
CA LEU A 109 -1.28 -12.08 13.02
C LEU A 109 -1.25 -10.62 12.56
N SER A 110 -1.47 -9.66 13.46
CA SER A 110 -1.36 -8.22 13.17
C SER A 110 0.05 -7.84 12.73
N ASN A 111 1.08 -8.44 13.33
CA ASN A 111 2.46 -8.25 12.91
C ASN A 111 2.67 -8.80 11.50
N CYS A 112 2.26 -10.05 11.21
CA CYS A 112 2.33 -10.62 9.86
C CYS A 112 1.65 -9.73 8.81
N LEU A 113 0.43 -9.24 9.09
CA LEU A 113 -0.28 -8.32 8.20
C LEU A 113 0.50 -7.02 7.97
N SER A 114 1.15 -6.49 9.00
CA SER A 114 1.92 -5.24 8.93
C SER A 114 3.12 -5.30 7.96
N TYR A 115 3.67 -6.48 7.68
CA TYR A 115 4.75 -6.65 6.70
C TYR A 115 4.26 -6.79 5.25
N LEU A 116 3.02 -7.23 5.02
CA LEU A 116 2.48 -7.47 3.67
C LEU A 116 2.70 -6.30 2.68
N PRO A 117 2.50 -5.03 3.07
CA PRO A 117 2.71 -3.90 2.15
C PRO A 117 4.12 -3.81 1.56
N LEU A 118 5.15 -4.32 2.25
CA LEU A 118 6.54 -4.30 1.77
C LEU A 118 6.74 -5.15 0.49
N PHE A 119 5.80 -6.06 0.19
CA PHE A 119 5.88 -6.99 -0.92
C PHE A 119 4.96 -6.63 -2.10
N ASP A 120 4.54 -5.36 -2.19
CA ASP A 120 3.68 -4.81 -3.24
C ASP A 120 2.42 -5.65 -3.48
N LEU A 121 1.47 -5.55 -2.55
CA LEU A 121 0.18 -6.22 -2.67
C LEU A 121 -0.49 -5.86 -4.01
N ASN A 122 -0.89 -6.90 -4.74
CA ASN A 122 -1.48 -6.77 -6.07
C ASN A 122 -3.01 -6.66 -5.96
N PRO A 123 -3.66 -5.59 -6.46
CA PRO A 123 -5.12 -5.42 -6.39
C PRO A 123 -5.92 -6.42 -7.24
N TYR A 124 -5.25 -7.21 -8.07
CA TYR A 124 -5.85 -8.25 -8.90
C TYR A 124 -5.58 -9.66 -8.34
N GLU A 125 -5.05 -9.73 -7.13
CA GLU A 125 -4.96 -10.93 -6.32
C GLU A 125 -5.89 -10.80 -5.10
N SER A 126 -6.17 -11.94 -4.49
CA SER A 126 -6.84 -12.07 -3.21
C SER A 126 -5.88 -12.70 -2.21
N ILE A 127 -6.03 -12.38 -0.94
CA ILE A 127 -5.24 -12.97 0.14
C ILE A 127 -6.16 -13.52 1.21
N LYS A 128 -5.88 -14.74 1.66
CA LYS A 128 -6.64 -15.36 2.74
C LYS A 128 -5.91 -15.22 4.06
N VAL A 129 -6.64 -14.83 5.10
CA VAL A 129 -6.09 -14.56 6.43
C VAL A 129 -6.92 -15.31 7.48
N PRO A 130 -6.28 -15.99 8.45
CA PRO A 130 -6.98 -16.62 9.56
C PRO A 130 -7.65 -15.56 10.42
N GLN A 131 -8.94 -15.71 10.68
CA GLN A 131 -9.68 -14.84 11.59
C GLN A 131 -10.59 -15.67 12.50
N ARG A 132 -10.66 -15.30 13.78
CA ARG A 132 -11.65 -15.87 14.71
C ARG A 132 -13.00 -15.15 14.53
N ILE A 133 -14.01 -15.89 14.08
CA ILE A 133 -15.38 -15.42 13.85
C ILE A 133 -16.32 -16.39 14.57
N ASN A 134 -17.20 -15.87 15.43
CA ASN A 134 -18.16 -16.69 16.21
C ASN A 134 -17.47 -17.87 16.93
N ASP A 135 -16.35 -17.60 17.59
CA ASP A 135 -15.52 -18.59 18.31
C ASP A 135 -14.92 -19.73 17.48
N GLN A 136 -14.92 -19.58 16.15
CA GLN A 136 -14.28 -20.51 15.23
C GLN A 136 -13.22 -19.80 14.40
N TRP A 137 -12.12 -20.49 14.14
CA TRP A 137 -11.12 -20.03 13.18
C TRP A 137 -11.63 -20.29 11.77
N VAL A 138 -11.70 -19.24 10.97
CA VAL A 138 -12.09 -19.28 9.57
C VAL A 138 -10.98 -18.66 8.74
N MET A 139 -10.67 -19.29 7.61
CA MET A 139 -9.78 -18.72 6.61
C MET A 139 -10.59 -17.77 5.73
N VAL A 140 -10.48 -16.47 5.96
CA VAL A 140 -11.28 -15.46 5.26
C VAL A 140 -10.54 -14.97 4.02
N ASP A 141 -11.22 -14.92 2.89
CA ASP A 141 -10.69 -14.43 1.62
C ASP A 141 -10.92 -12.93 1.45
N TYR A 142 -9.85 -12.17 1.19
CA TYR A 142 -9.89 -10.72 1.11
C TYR A 142 -9.53 -10.19 -0.27
N TYR A 143 -10.32 -9.23 -0.73
CA TYR A 143 -9.97 -8.35 -1.84
C TYR A 143 -9.04 -7.23 -1.36
N ILE A 144 -8.02 -6.93 -2.16
CA ILE A 144 -7.00 -5.94 -1.86
C ILE A 144 -7.35 -4.61 -2.53
N LYS A 145 -7.56 -3.57 -1.73
CA LYS A 145 -7.79 -2.20 -2.20
C LYS A 145 -6.62 -1.28 -1.85
N PRO A 146 -5.77 -0.90 -2.81
CA PRO A 146 -4.78 0.14 -2.59
C PRO A 146 -5.43 1.50 -2.33
N ILE A 147 -4.94 2.20 -1.32
CA ILE A 147 -5.36 3.54 -0.91
C ILE A 147 -4.12 4.41 -0.91
N GLU A 148 -3.94 5.20 -1.96
CA GLU A 148 -2.79 6.10 -2.06
C GLU A 148 -2.85 7.17 -0.96
N LEU A 149 -1.69 7.49 -0.40
CA LEU A 149 -1.48 8.46 0.67
C LEU A 149 -0.80 9.74 0.16
N THR A 150 -0.05 9.65 -0.94
CA THR A 150 0.57 10.78 -1.63
C THR A 150 -0.42 11.53 -2.52
N ASN A 151 -0.15 12.80 -2.81
CA ASN A 151 -0.97 13.61 -3.72
C ASN A 151 -0.28 13.76 -5.09
N HIS A 152 -0.57 12.83 -6.00
CA HIS A 152 -0.05 12.81 -7.37
C HIS A 152 -0.95 13.58 -8.37
N ARG A 153 -1.54 14.73 -7.98
CA ARG A 153 -2.34 15.56 -8.90
C ARG A 153 -1.65 16.89 -9.22
N GLY A 154 -1.63 17.27 -10.50
CA GLY A 154 -1.17 18.59 -10.97
C GLY A 154 0.35 18.72 -11.15
N LYS A 155 0.89 19.93 -10.90
CA LYS A 155 2.33 20.28 -11.07
C LYS A 155 3.30 19.55 -10.12
N ASN A 156 2.81 18.58 -9.34
CA ASN A 156 3.60 17.80 -8.40
C ASN A 156 4.51 16.77 -9.07
N ASP A 157 4.34 16.48 -10.36
CA ASP A 157 5.09 15.42 -11.07
C ASP A 157 6.63 15.66 -11.10
N LEU A 158 7.08 16.91 -10.93
CA LEU A 158 8.52 17.23 -10.79
C LEU A 158 9.10 16.83 -9.42
N ILE A 159 8.26 16.83 -8.38
CA ILE A 159 8.63 16.53 -6.99
C ILE A 159 8.32 15.07 -6.65
N LEU A 160 7.18 14.56 -7.12
CA LEU A 160 6.65 13.23 -6.86
C LEU A 160 6.57 12.46 -8.17
N ARG A 161 7.42 11.45 -8.31
CA ARG A 161 7.38 10.47 -9.39
C ARG A 161 6.55 9.26 -8.99
N ASP A 162 6.36 8.33 -9.93
CA ASP A 162 5.56 7.14 -9.67
C ASP A 162 6.14 6.29 -8.52
N ASP A 163 7.47 6.21 -8.39
CA ASP A 163 8.21 5.54 -7.32
C ASP A 163 8.12 6.25 -5.97
N ASP A 164 7.64 7.49 -5.91
CA ASP A 164 7.42 8.23 -4.66
C ASP A 164 6.06 8.00 -4.02
N ARG A 165 5.14 7.34 -4.75
CA ARG A 165 3.78 7.14 -4.28
C ARG A 165 3.77 6.20 -3.08
N VAL A 166 3.01 6.54 -2.05
CA VAL A 166 2.90 5.71 -0.84
C VAL A 166 1.46 5.25 -0.68
N PHE A 167 1.25 4.03 -0.20
CA PHE A 167 -0.08 3.43 -0.10
C PHE A 167 -0.34 2.85 1.30
N ALA A 168 -1.60 2.90 1.70
CA ALA A 168 -2.19 1.95 2.65
C ALA A 168 -2.99 0.91 1.86
N TYR A 169 -3.32 -0.21 2.49
CA TYR A 169 -4.07 -1.29 1.86
C TYR A 169 -5.29 -1.65 2.69
N GLY A 170 -6.47 -1.52 2.09
CA GLY A 170 -7.71 -2.04 2.64
C GLY A 170 -7.91 -3.50 2.21
N LEU A 171 -8.18 -4.38 3.17
CA LEU A 171 -8.58 -5.76 2.92
C LEU A 171 -10.08 -5.88 3.18
N GLU A 172 -10.83 -6.23 2.14
CA GLU A 172 -12.30 -6.33 2.17
C GLU A 172 -12.73 -7.80 2.03
N PRO A 173 -13.49 -8.37 2.98
CA PRO A 173 -13.95 -9.75 2.87
C PRO A 173 -14.77 -9.96 1.58
N ILE A 174 -14.48 -11.03 0.84
CA ILE A 174 -15.15 -11.33 -0.43
C ILE A 174 -16.47 -12.08 -0.17
N ASP A 175 -16.39 -13.18 0.57
CA ASP A 175 -17.45 -14.19 0.73
C ASP A 175 -17.92 -14.39 2.17
N ASN A 176 -17.33 -13.68 3.15
CA ASN A 176 -17.73 -13.75 4.56
C ASN A 176 -18.25 -12.40 5.08
N PRO A 177 -19.57 -12.23 5.29
CA PRO A 177 -20.14 -10.95 5.75
C PRO A 177 -19.86 -10.63 7.22
N ASN A 178 -19.49 -11.64 8.03
CA ASN A 178 -19.19 -11.49 9.45
C ASN A 178 -17.71 -11.21 9.72
N ALA A 179 -16.85 -11.37 8.70
CA ALA A 179 -15.44 -11.06 8.79
C ALA A 179 -15.19 -9.55 8.93
N GLN A 180 -14.08 -9.22 9.56
CA GLN A 180 -13.69 -7.84 9.81
C GLN A 180 -12.77 -7.35 8.70
N SER A 181 -13.07 -6.19 8.10
CA SER A 181 -12.11 -5.57 7.17
C SER A 181 -10.85 -5.11 7.91
N HIS A 182 -9.71 -5.16 7.22
CA HIS A 182 -8.43 -4.69 7.74
C HIS A 182 -7.93 -3.47 6.97
N LEU A 183 -7.33 -2.52 7.67
CA LEU A 183 -6.54 -1.44 7.05
C LEU A 183 -5.09 -1.58 7.48
N ILE A 184 -4.20 -1.69 6.51
CA ILE A 184 -2.78 -1.90 6.74
C ILE A 184 -2.02 -0.68 6.23
N PHE A 185 -1.33 0.01 7.12
CA PHE A 185 -0.43 1.09 6.74
C PHE A 185 0.96 0.55 6.44
N MET A 186 1.52 0.96 5.29
CA MET A 186 2.87 0.60 4.90
C MET A 186 3.91 1.30 5.80
N GLY A 187 4.85 0.52 6.34
CA GLY A 187 6.05 1.03 7.00
C GLY A 187 7.06 1.61 6.01
N THR A 188 8.11 2.24 6.54
CA THR A 188 9.18 2.79 5.71
C THR A 188 9.89 1.67 4.95
N THR A 189 9.93 1.76 3.62
CA THR A 189 10.53 0.72 2.78
C THR A 189 12.06 0.84 2.75
N TYR A 190 12.70 -0.01 1.95
CA TYR A 190 14.11 0.10 1.60
C TYR A 190 14.33 1.04 0.40
N PRO A 191 15.57 1.42 0.05
CA PRO A 191 15.85 2.43 -0.99
C PRO A 191 15.22 2.19 -2.35
N ALA A 192 15.20 0.94 -2.83
CA ALA A 192 14.51 0.58 -4.08
C ALA A 192 12.98 0.42 -3.91
N GLY A 193 12.46 0.45 -2.68
CA GLY A 193 11.05 0.24 -2.36
C GLY A 193 10.16 1.43 -2.71
N GLN A 194 8.89 1.14 -2.96
CA GLN A 194 7.89 2.12 -3.37
C GLN A 194 7.64 3.15 -2.26
N GLY A 195 7.85 4.42 -2.58
CA GLY A 195 7.56 5.54 -1.70
C GLY A 195 8.65 5.86 -0.69
N PHE A 196 9.84 5.23 -0.78
CA PHE A 196 10.92 5.37 0.20
C PHE A 196 11.26 6.83 0.54
N ILE A 197 11.52 7.66 -0.47
CA ILE A 197 11.90 9.07 -0.28
C ILE A 197 10.75 9.87 0.34
N SER A 198 9.51 9.64 -0.09
CA SER A 198 8.33 10.27 0.51
C SER A 198 8.16 9.89 1.97
N GLN A 199 8.37 8.62 2.31
CA GLN A 199 8.27 8.13 3.68
C GLN A 199 9.37 8.72 4.57
N LEU A 200 10.63 8.69 4.12
CA LEU A 200 11.76 9.28 4.84
C LEU A 200 11.54 10.78 5.10
N ASN A 201 10.98 11.50 4.12
CA ASN A 201 10.59 12.90 4.28
C ASN A 201 9.60 13.09 5.42
N THR A 202 8.61 12.21 5.55
CA THR A 202 7.60 12.32 6.61
C THR A 202 8.05 11.76 7.95
N ASP A 203 9.03 10.85 7.97
CA ASP A 203 9.67 10.35 9.18
C ASP A 203 10.48 11.46 9.84
N LEU A 204 11.34 12.12 9.07
CA LEU A 204 12.29 13.10 9.57
C LEU A 204 11.69 14.50 9.77
N LYS A 205 10.46 14.77 9.32
CA LYS A 205 9.89 16.11 9.50
C LYS A 205 9.68 16.44 10.98
N GLY A 206 10.46 17.40 11.48
CA GLY A 206 10.42 17.83 12.87
C GLY A 206 9.12 18.56 13.25
N PHE A 207 8.88 18.68 14.57
CA PHE A 207 7.74 19.39 15.16
C PHE A 207 6.34 18.89 14.75
N GLU A 208 6.24 17.72 14.12
CA GLU A 208 4.97 17.01 13.87
C GLU A 208 5.10 15.52 14.22
N THR A 209 3.96 14.82 14.31
CA THR A 209 4.01 13.35 14.47
C THR A 209 4.59 12.72 13.21
N VAL A 210 5.45 11.71 13.36
CA VAL A 210 5.95 10.89 12.23
C VAL A 210 4.80 10.50 11.30
N GLY A 211 4.96 10.76 10.00
CA GLY A 211 3.96 10.43 9.00
C GLY A 211 2.76 11.38 8.91
N TYR A 212 2.67 12.45 9.71
CA TYR A 212 1.49 13.32 9.76
C TYR A 212 1.14 13.95 8.40
N SER A 213 2.14 14.45 7.68
CA SER A 213 1.95 15.01 6.34
C SER A 213 1.40 13.98 5.35
N LEU A 214 1.89 12.74 5.41
CA LEU A 214 1.39 11.64 4.59
C LEU A 214 -0.04 11.25 4.96
N TYR A 215 -0.32 11.10 6.25
CA TYR A 215 -1.67 10.84 6.76
C TYR A 215 -2.65 11.91 6.27
N LYS A 216 -2.30 13.19 6.42
CA LYS A 216 -3.13 14.33 5.99
C LYS A 216 -3.49 14.24 4.51
N ASN A 217 -2.54 13.88 3.66
CA ASN A 217 -2.74 13.77 2.21
C ASN A 217 -3.60 12.56 1.82
N GLY A 218 -3.50 11.45 2.53
CA GLY A 218 -4.30 10.23 2.31
C GLY A 218 -5.67 10.24 2.99
N ARG A 219 -5.88 11.15 3.94
CA ARG A 219 -6.96 11.11 4.94
C ARG A 219 -8.35 10.91 4.35
N ASP A 220 -8.71 11.69 3.32
CA ASP A 220 -10.07 11.63 2.77
C ASP A 220 -10.30 10.33 1.99
N ARG A 221 -9.30 9.83 1.27
CA ARG A 221 -9.35 8.51 0.61
C ARG A 221 -9.51 7.37 1.60
N ILE A 222 -8.79 7.44 2.74
CA ILE A 222 -8.96 6.49 3.85
C ILE A 222 -10.38 6.59 4.39
N LYS A 223 -10.87 7.80 4.68
CA LYS A 223 -12.22 8.03 5.20
C LYS A 223 -13.28 7.44 4.27
N ASP A 224 -13.17 7.68 2.97
CA ASP A 224 -14.10 7.18 1.95
C ASP A 224 -14.11 5.64 1.92
N TRP A 225 -12.95 5.01 2.09
CA TRP A 225 -12.84 3.56 2.18
C TRP A 225 -13.44 3.01 3.49
N ILE A 226 -13.12 3.59 4.64
CA ILE A 226 -13.64 3.18 5.95
C ILE A 226 -15.16 3.25 5.97
N LEU A 227 -15.74 4.34 5.44
CA LEU A 227 -17.18 4.53 5.43
C LEU A 227 -17.91 3.48 4.59
N LYS A 228 -17.25 2.79 3.66
CA LYS A 228 -17.82 1.69 2.84
C LYS A 228 -17.87 0.35 3.55
N GLN A 229 -17.20 0.20 4.69
CA GLN A 229 -17.18 -1.06 5.42
C GLN A 229 -18.46 -1.23 6.25
N ASN A 230 -18.95 -2.47 6.34
CA ASN A 230 -20.19 -2.80 7.05
C ASN A 230 -20.00 -2.83 8.58
N SER A 231 -18.78 -3.04 9.03
CA SER A 231 -18.41 -3.18 10.43
C SER A 231 -17.21 -2.30 10.76
N LYS A 232 -16.96 -2.13 12.06
CA LYS A 232 -15.72 -1.50 12.53
C LYS A 232 -14.52 -2.31 12.03
N ILE A 233 -13.43 -1.63 11.67
CA ILE A 233 -12.26 -2.25 11.06
C ILE A 233 -11.13 -2.47 12.07
N HIS A 234 -10.28 -3.46 11.80
CA HIS A 234 -8.99 -3.63 12.46
C HIS A 234 -7.90 -2.87 11.68
N VAL A 235 -7.02 -2.16 12.37
CA VAL A 235 -5.93 -1.38 11.76
C VAL A 235 -4.60 -1.88 12.27
N CYS A 236 -3.63 -2.07 11.38
CA CYS A 236 -2.27 -2.42 11.78
C CYS A 236 -1.20 -1.78 10.90
N GLY A 237 0.02 -1.75 11.41
CA GLY A 237 1.20 -1.31 10.67
C GLY A 237 2.45 -1.38 11.52
N ILE A 238 3.60 -1.41 10.85
CA ILE A 238 4.94 -1.44 11.46
C ILE A 238 5.68 -0.12 11.23
N SER A 239 6.48 0.33 12.21
CA SER A 239 7.33 1.52 12.09
C SER A 239 6.51 2.77 11.75
N LEU A 240 6.82 3.50 10.67
CA LEU A 240 5.97 4.57 10.11
C LEU A 240 4.50 4.13 9.95
N GLY A 241 4.24 2.92 9.48
CA GLY A 241 2.89 2.38 9.33
C GLY A 241 2.17 2.25 10.68
N GLY A 242 2.91 1.91 11.75
CA GLY A 242 2.39 1.93 13.11
C GLY A 242 2.06 3.35 13.56
N SER A 243 2.92 4.34 13.29
CA SER A 243 2.66 5.76 13.59
C SER A 243 1.41 6.30 12.86
N LEU A 244 1.23 5.92 11.59
CA LEU A 244 0.02 6.25 10.81
C LEU A 244 -1.24 5.60 11.39
N SER A 245 -1.12 4.37 11.90
CA SER A 245 -2.20 3.66 12.60
C SER A 245 -2.63 4.41 13.87
N LEU A 246 -1.67 4.94 14.63
CA LEU A 246 -1.93 5.76 15.82
C LEU A 246 -2.57 7.12 15.49
N LEU A 247 -2.15 7.76 14.39
CA LEU A 247 -2.80 8.98 13.87
C LEU A 247 -4.25 8.72 13.46
N LEU A 248 -4.53 7.58 12.84
CA LEU A 248 -5.90 7.19 12.52
C LEU A 248 -6.73 6.91 13.78
N ALA A 249 -6.13 6.30 14.81
CA ALA A 249 -6.81 5.99 16.06
C ALA A 249 -7.37 7.25 16.74
N ILE A 250 -6.58 8.33 16.79
CA ILE A 250 -7.00 9.60 17.42
C ILE A 250 -8.01 10.39 16.58
N ASP A 251 -8.02 10.26 15.26
CA ASP A 251 -8.96 10.99 14.39
C ASP A 251 -10.28 10.24 14.14
N MET A 252 -10.18 8.95 13.81
CA MET A 252 -11.29 8.14 13.29
C MET A 252 -11.59 6.92 14.16
N GLY A 253 -11.07 6.85 15.38
CA GLY A 253 -11.21 5.70 16.29
C GLY A 253 -12.64 5.18 16.49
N LYS A 254 -13.68 6.01 16.30
CA LYS A 254 -15.09 5.57 16.36
C LYS A 254 -15.45 4.50 15.32
N TYR A 255 -14.73 4.42 14.20
CA TYR A 255 -14.93 3.42 13.14
C TYR A 255 -14.02 2.19 13.29
N LEU A 256 -13.17 2.16 14.32
CA LEU A 256 -12.17 1.12 14.51
C LEU A 256 -12.62 0.19 15.65
N SER A 257 -12.28 -1.10 15.52
CA SER A 257 -12.41 -2.10 16.59
C SER A 257 -11.14 -2.14 17.43
N ARG A 258 -10.01 -2.26 16.76
CA ARG A 258 -8.68 -2.48 17.31
C ARG A 258 -7.62 -1.83 16.42
N VAL A 259 -6.54 -1.34 17.03
CA VAL A 259 -5.35 -0.83 16.38
C VAL A 259 -4.14 -1.52 16.97
N ASP A 260 -3.38 -2.26 16.16
CA ASP A 260 -2.12 -2.90 16.53
C ASP A 260 -0.96 -2.20 15.83
N ALA A 261 -0.19 -1.41 16.59
CA ALA A 261 0.96 -0.68 16.08
C ALA A 261 2.26 -1.37 16.51
N LEU A 262 3.00 -1.91 15.54
CA LEU A 262 4.25 -2.59 15.78
C LEU A 262 5.44 -1.63 15.64
N ASN A 263 6.25 -1.51 16.69
CA ASN A 263 7.44 -0.65 16.74
C ASN A 263 7.23 0.79 16.20
N PRO A 264 6.12 1.49 16.54
CA PRO A 264 5.85 2.81 16.00
C PRO A 264 6.67 3.89 16.72
N ALA A 265 6.87 5.03 16.06
CA ALA A 265 7.17 6.26 16.80
C ALA A 265 5.89 6.77 17.47
N GLY A 266 5.99 7.29 18.69
CA GLY A 266 4.86 7.89 19.38
C GLY A 266 4.40 9.21 18.77
N LEU A 267 3.25 9.71 19.24
CA LEU A 267 2.73 11.00 18.80
C LEU A 267 3.69 12.14 19.17
N HIS A 268 3.70 13.21 18.40
CA HIS A 268 4.39 14.43 18.82
C HIS A 268 3.59 15.18 19.87
N ASP A 269 4.28 15.63 20.91
CA ASP A 269 3.74 16.49 21.97
C ASP A 269 3.74 17.94 21.47
N THR A 270 2.75 18.32 20.67
CA THR A 270 2.53 19.74 20.37
C THR A 270 1.47 20.28 21.31
N ASP A 271 1.81 21.33 22.07
CA ASP A 271 0.82 22.14 22.83
C ASP A 271 -0.32 22.64 21.93
N ASN A 272 -0.06 22.73 20.62
CA ASN A 272 -1.07 22.88 19.59
C ASN A 272 -1.82 21.57 19.34
N LYS A 273 -3.13 21.57 19.61
CA LYS A 273 -4.04 20.48 19.26
C LYS A 273 -3.84 20.08 17.81
N VAL A 274 -3.27 18.89 17.57
CA VAL A 274 -3.22 18.27 16.24
C VAL A 274 -4.62 18.38 15.65
N LYS A 275 -4.77 19.00 14.46
CA LYS A 275 -6.08 19.35 13.87
C LYS A 275 -7.09 18.20 13.90
N TYR A 276 -6.58 16.96 13.82
CA TYR A 276 -7.36 15.74 13.74
C TYR A 276 -7.37 14.92 15.03
N ASP A 277 -6.72 15.35 16.12
CA ASP A 277 -6.85 14.65 17.39
C ASP A 277 -8.25 14.87 18.00
N LYS A 278 -9.06 13.83 17.90
CA LYS A 278 -10.41 13.76 18.45
C LYS A 278 -10.53 12.71 19.53
N TRP A 279 -9.40 12.19 20.05
CA TRP A 279 -9.38 11.05 20.97
C TRP A 279 -10.33 11.22 22.15
N TYR A 280 -10.31 12.40 22.78
CA TYR A 280 -11.17 12.73 23.92
C TYR A 280 -12.65 12.93 23.57
N LYS A 281 -12.98 13.16 22.29
CA LYS A 281 -14.37 13.28 21.80
C LYS A 281 -14.98 11.92 21.44
N ILE A 282 -14.18 10.86 21.36
CA ILE A 282 -14.65 9.51 21.01
C ILE A 282 -15.23 8.85 22.27
N LYS A 283 -16.56 8.61 22.28
CA LYS A 283 -17.27 7.97 23.39
C LYS A 283 -16.88 6.49 23.56
N LYS A 284 -16.92 5.72 22.47
CA LYS A 284 -16.54 4.31 22.42
C LYS A 284 -15.22 4.17 21.67
N LYS A 285 -14.11 4.22 22.42
CA LYS A 285 -12.74 4.14 21.89
C LYS A 285 -12.44 2.72 21.40
N PRO A 286 -11.62 2.56 20.34
CA PRO A 286 -11.08 1.27 19.96
C PRO A 286 -10.04 0.82 20.99
N LEU A 287 -9.75 -0.49 21.01
CA LEU A 287 -8.56 -0.99 21.67
C LEU A 287 -7.33 -0.53 20.87
N VAL A 288 -6.34 0.07 21.51
CA VAL A 288 -5.09 0.49 20.85
C VAL A 288 -3.94 -0.18 21.58
N VAL A 289 -3.21 -1.04 20.87
CA VAL A 289 -2.08 -1.80 21.40
C VAL A 289 -0.81 -1.39 20.65
N VAL A 290 0.19 -0.96 21.41
CA VAL A 290 1.52 -0.59 20.91
C VAL A 290 2.49 -1.68 21.34
N GLN A 291 3.12 -2.36 20.37
CA GLN A 291 4.14 -3.35 20.62
C GLN A 291 5.52 -2.70 20.49
N GLN A 292 6.28 -2.67 21.59
CA GLN A 292 7.67 -2.23 21.62
C GLN A 292 8.54 -3.49 21.75
N GLN A 293 9.12 -3.94 20.64
CA GLN A 293 9.92 -5.16 20.62
C GLN A 293 11.34 -4.92 21.12
N GLY A 294 11.79 -5.80 22.01
CA GLY A 294 13.16 -5.79 22.55
C GLY A 294 13.59 -4.39 22.99
N ASN A 295 14.65 -3.89 22.36
CA ASN A 295 15.17 -2.54 22.58
C ASN A 295 15.07 -1.67 21.30
N ASP A 296 14.00 -1.83 20.52
CA ASP A 296 13.72 -1.03 19.32
C ASP A 296 13.94 0.48 19.55
N PRO A 297 14.82 1.14 18.78
CA PRO A 297 15.15 2.54 18.99
C PRO A 297 14.02 3.50 18.57
N VAL A 298 13.12 3.09 17.67
CA VAL A 298 12.07 3.96 17.14
C VAL A 298 10.99 4.21 18.19
N SER A 299 10.58 3.15 18.89
CA SER A 299 9.57 3.18 19.95
C SER A 299 10.01 3.95 21.21
N PHE A 300 11.25 4.40 21.28
CA PHE A 300 11.73 5.27 22.36
C PHE A 300 11.24 6.70 22.25
N PHE A 301 10.73 7.13 21.09
CA PHE A 301 10.36 8.51 20.85
C PHE A 301 8.84 8.72 20.85
N GLY A 302 8.45 9.97 21.08
CA GLY A 302 7.05 10.41 21.06
C GLY A 302 6.28 10.10 22.34
N VAL A 303 4.97 10.34 22.27
CA VAL A 303 4.03 10.33 23.39
C VAL A 303 2.86 9.39 23.12
N TRP A 304 2.43 8.69 24.16
CA TRP A 304 1.30 7.77 24.14
C TRP A 304 0.06 8.39 24.78
N LYS A 305 -1.15 8.04 24.32
CA LYS A 305 -2.37 8.36 25.07
C LYS A 305 -2.49 7.44 26.29
N LYS A 306 -3.07 7.96 27.37
CA LYS A 306 -3.16 7.26 28.67
C LYS A 306 -3.90 5.92 28.58
N GLU A 307 -4.91 5.84 27.71
CA GLU A 307 -5.77 4.67 27.57
C GLU A 307 -5.26 3.64 26.54
N TRP A 308 -4.06 3.82 26.00
CA TRP A 308 -3.43 2.84 25.11
C TRP A 308 -2.68 1.79 25.89
N ASP A 309 -2.75 0.54 25.44
CA ASP A 309 -1.99 -0.56 26.00
C ASP A 309 -0.59 -0.58 25.37
N ILE A 310 0.42 -0.23 26.15
CA ILE A 310 1.81 -0.27 25.71
C ILE A 310 2.44 -1.57 26.20
N LEU A 311 2.79 -2.45 25.27
CA LEU A 311 3.41 -3.74 25.53
C LEU A 311 4.91 -3.66 25.25
N HIS A 312 5.72 -3.92 26.26
CA HIS A 312 7.11 -4.28 26.06
C HIS A 312 7.17 -5.79 25.76
N VAL A 313 7.63 -6.14 24.56
CA VAL A 313 7.72 -7.52 24.07
C VAL A 313 9.17 -7.98 24.21
N LYS A 314 9.41 -8.88 25.16
CA LYS A 314 10.74 -9.42 25.44
C LYS A 314 10.85 -10.84 24.86
N PRO A 315 11.63 -11.03 23.78
CA PRO A 315 11.81 -12.34 23.17
C PRO A 315 12.67 -13.28 24.02
N PRO A 316 12.65 -14.59 23.72
CA PRO A 316 13.69 -15.52 24.14
C PRO A 316 15.07 -15.08 23.61
N LYS A 317 16.12 -15.29 24.42
CA LYS A 317 17.47 -14.79 24.12
C LYS A 317 18.05 -15.38 22.82
N ASP A 318 17.73 -16.63 22.51
CA ASP A 318 18.16 -17.34 21.31
C ASP A 318 17.42 -16.88 20.04
N LYS A 319 16.27 -16.21 20.21
CA LYS A 319 15.45 -15.67 19.11
C LYS A 319 15.65 -14.19 18.86
N GLN A 320 16.24 -13.48 19.83
CA GLN A 320 16.51 -12.05 19.71
C GLN A 320 17.64 -11.78 18.71
N GLY A 321 17.49 -10.75 17.89
CA GLY A 321 18.56 -10.30 17.01
C GLY A 321 19.78 -9.76 17.76
N PRO A 322 20.94 -9.66 17.08
CA PRO A 322 22.22 -9.30 17.70
C PRO A 322 22.32 -7.80 18.04
N ASN A 323 21.38 -6.98 17.55
CA ASN A 323 21.41 -5.53 17.75
C ASN A 323 19.99 -4.94 17.79
N LEU A 324 19.92 -3.69 18.21
CA LEU A 324 18.68 -2.92 18.38
C LEU A 324 17.89 -2.75 17.07
N PHE A 325 18.58 -2.77 15.92
CA PHE A 325 17.93 -2.63 14.62
C PHE A 325 17.16 -3.90 14.23
N CYS A 326 17.64 -5.09 14.62
CA CYS A 326 16.90 -6.33 14.43
C CYS A 326 15.60 -6.36 15.24
N ASP A 327 15.60 -5.83 16.45
CA ASP A 327 14.38 -5.69 17.26
C ASP A 327 13.32 -4.81 16.57
N HIS A 328 13.72 -3.92 15.65
CA HIS A 328 12.79 -3.07 14.90
C HIS A 328 11.96 -3.86 13.87
N PHE A 329 12.52 -4.90 13.25
CA PHE A 329 11.91 -5.58 12.10
C PHE A 329 11.62 -7.08 12.30
N LEU A 330 11.99 -7.69 13.42
CA LEU A 330 11.62 -9.07 13.72
C LEU A 330 10.23 -9.14 14.36
N ASN A 331 9.55 -10.28 14.27
CA ASN A 331 8.26 -10.53 14.93
C ASN A 331 8.44 -11.52 16.09
N TYR A 332 8.54 -11.00 17.31
CA TYR A 332 8.74 -11.82 18.51
C TYR A 332 7.46 -12.36 19.13
N ALA A 333 6.28 -12.00 18.63
CA ALA A 333 5.02 -12.44 19.22
C ALA A 333 4.76 -13.94 19.05
N GLY A 334 5.50 -14.63 18.19
CA GLY A 334 5.26 -16.03 17.82
C GLY A 334 5.79 -17.07 18.80
N PHE A 335 6.58 -16.72 19.83
CA PHE A 335 7.22 -17.71 20.70
C PHE A 335 6.48 -17.90 22.02
N ALA A 336 6.45 -19.15 22.50
CA ALA A 336 5.74 -19.50 23.73
C ALA A 336 6.36 -18.80 24.96
N GLU A 337 7.66 -18.57 24.90
CA GLU A 337 8.46 -17.99 25.98
C GLU A 337 8.51 -16.45 25.93
N THR A 338 8.00 -15.82 24.87
CA THR A 338 7.94 -14.35 24.78
C THR A 338 7.13 -13.80 25.93
N GLU A 339 7.71 -12.83 26.63
CA GLU A 339 7.08 -12.11 27.73
C GLU A 339 6.52 -10.77 27.24
N PHE A 340 5.24 -10.54 27.53
CA PHE A 340 4.52 -9.31 27.19
C PHE A 340 4.23 -8.56 28.48
N THR A 341 4.87 -7.40 28.68
CA THR A 341 4.71 -6.59 29.90
C THR A 341 4.00 -5.29 29.59
N TYR A 342 2.90 -5.01 30.31
CA TYR A 342 2.20 -3.73 30.18
C TYR A 342 3.00 -2.62 30.85
N VAL A 343 3.22 -1.53 30.12
CA VAL A 343 3.96 -0.36 30.62
C VAL A 343 3.03 0.85 30.67
N SER A 344 3.12 1.63 31.75
CA SER A 344 2.34 2.85 31.90
C SER A 344 2.75 3.90 30.85
N ALA A 345 1.79 4.31 30.03
CA ALA A 345 1.92 5.42 29.09
C ALA A 345 2.39 6.71 29.79
N GLU A 346 1.81 7.03 30.95
CA GLU A 346 2.14 8.24 31.72
C GLU A 346 3.60 8.23 32.21
N GLN A 347 4.05 7.10 32.76
CA GLN A 347 5.43 6.96 33.21
C GLN A 347 6.42 7.03 32.04
N GLN A 348 6.12 6.40 30.89
CA GLN A 348 6.96 6.51 29.70
C GLN A 348 7.02 7.95 29.19
N ASN A 349 5.87 8.63 29.07
CA ASN A 349 5.79 10.00 28.61
C ASN A 349 6.61 10.95 29.49
N ALA A 350 6.50 10.81 30.82
CA ALA A 350 7.27 11.61 31.77
C ALA A 350 8.78 11.39 31.62
N LYS A 351 9.23 10.13 31.52
CA LYS A 351 10.66 9.79 31.32
C LYS A 351 11.22 10.30 29.99
N ARG A 352 10.36 10.52 28.99
CA ARG A 352 10.75 10.87 27.60
C ARG A 352 10.76 12.35 27.31
N LYS A 353 10.21 13.21 28.18
CA LYS A 353 9.97 14.63 27.90
C LYS A 353 11.20 15.37 27.34
N THR A 354 12.32 15.30 28.04
CA THR A 354 13.58 15.95 27.62
C THR A 354 14.12 15.38 26.31
N ARG A 355 14.15 14.04 26.18
CA ARG A 355 14.60 13.36 24.96
C ARG A 355 13.72 13.72 23.75
N ASN A 356 12.41 13.76 23.94
CA ASN A 356 11.46 14.08 22.89
C ASN A 356 11.70 15.49 22.37
N PHE A 357 11.86 16.48 23.25
CA PHE A 357 12.14 17.84 22.81
C PHE A 357 13.46 17.95 22.01
N TRP A 358 14.56 17.46 22.57
CA TRP A 358 15.88 17.65 21.95
C TRP A 358 16.10 16.79 20.71
N LEU A 359 15.73 15.50 20.74
CA LEU A 359 16.02 14.58 19.64
C LEU A 359 14.82 14.45 18.69
N TYR A 360 13.63 14.19 19.23
CA TYR A 360 12.44 13.93 18.40
C TYR A 360 11.85 15.20 17.77
N SER A 361 11.98 16.36 18.40
CA SER A 361 11.52 17.62 17.82
C SER A 361 12.67 18.35 17.12
N LEU A 362 13.68 18.81 17.88
CA LEU A 362 14.72 19.69 17.37
C LEU A 362 15.71 18.95 16.45
N GLY A 363 16.38 17.90 16.93
CA GLY A 363 17.39 17.18 16.16
C GLY A 363 16.84 16.60 14.86
N ARG A 364 15.67 15.97 14.94
CA ARG A 364 14.92 15.51 13.76
C ARG A 364 14.58 16.66 12.81
N GLY A 365 14.13 17.80 13.32
CA GLY A 365 13.89 19.01 12.53
C GLY A 365 15.14 19.52 11.82
N VAL A 366 16.28 19.56 12.50
CA VAL A 366 17.56 19.98 11.89
C VAL A 366 17.93 19.09 10.71
N LEU A 367 17.88 17.77 10.88
CA LEU A 367 18.18 16.82 9.79
C LEU A 367 17.25 17.01 8.59
N TYR A 368 15.96 17.26 8.84
CA TYR A 368 15.01 17.50 7.77
C TYR A 368 15.21 18.84 7.07
N TYR A 369 15.20 19.95 7.80
CA TYR A 369 15.22 21.29 7.19
C TYR A 369 16.56 21.64 6.54
N PHE A 370 17.68 21.13 7.06
CA PHE A 370 19.01 21.41 6.51
C PHE A 370 19.56 20.30 5.59
N GLY A 371 19.07 19.06 5.71
CA GLY A 371 19.51 17.94 4.87
C GLY A 371 18.46 17.55 3.83
N LEU A 372 17.36 16.97 4.28
CA LEU A 372 16.44 16.25 3.40
C LEU A 372 15.50 17.16 2.58
N ALA A 373 15.03 18.26 3.16
CA ALA A 373 14.13 19.20 2.48
C ALA A 373 14.81 19.92 1.30
N PRO A 374 16.03 20.46 1.42
CA PRO A 374 16.76 21.00 0.26
C PRO A 374 16.97 19.96 -0.83
N TYR A 375 17.33 18.72 -0.45
CA TYR A 375 17.45 17.64 -1.42
C TYR A 375 16.13 17.35 -2.15
N THR A 376 15.04 17.21 -1.40
CA THR A 376 13.72 16.79 -1.93
C THR A 376 13.04 17.86 -2.76
N TYR A 377 13.12 19.13 -2.36
CA TYR A 377 12.33 20.20 -2.97
C TYR A 377 13.14 21.12 -3.91
N LEU A 378 14.47 21.06 -3.88
CA LEU A 378 15.33 21.87 -4.75
C LEU A 378 16.20 20.99 -5.66
N ILE A 379 17.06 20.14 -5.09
CA ILE A 379 18.05 19.39 -5.86
C ILE A 379 17.37 18.34 -6.75
N ARG A 380 16.49 17.52 -6.18
CA ARG A 380 15.86 16.41 -6.89
C ARG A 380 14.95 16.87 -8.04
N PRO A 381 14.09 17.89 -7.89
CA PRO A 381 13.31 18.42 -9.01
C PRO A 381 14.20 18.98 -10.13
N VAL A 382 15.34 19.60 -9.80
CA VAL A 382 16.32 20.05 -10.82
C VAL A 382 16.93 18.86 -11.54
N ILE A 383 17.36 17.81 -10.82
CA ILE A 383 17.86 16.56 -11.44
C ILE A 383 16.79 15.96 -12.36
N HIS A 384 15.54 15.90 -11.92
CA HIS A 384 14.43 15.37 -12.71
C HIS A 384 14.18 16.19 -13.97
N TYR A 385 14.15 17.51 -13.84
CA TYR A 385 13.99 18.43 -14.97
C TYR A 385 15.14 18.28 -15.97
N ILE A 386 16.39 18.23 -15.49
CA ILE A 386 17.56 18.01 -16.34
C ILE A 386 17.48 16.65 -17.02
N ALA A 387 17.09 15.59 -16.31
CA ALA A 387 16.97 14.24 -16.88
C ALA A 387 15.84 14.13 -17.91
N GLU A 388 14.75 14.88 -17.78
CA GLU A 388 13.64 14.90 -18.73
C GLU A 388 13.94 15.77 -19.95
N GLN A 389 14.65 16.88 -19.73
CA GLN A 389 15.01 17.85 -20.77
C GLN A 389 16.45 17.69 -21.25
N TRP A 390 17.14 16.61 -20.90
CA TRP A 390 18.56 16.44 -21.20
C TRP A 390 18.88 16.62 -22.69
N PRO A 391 18.04 16.16 -23.66
CA PRO A 391 18.32 16.40 -25.06
C PRO A 391 18.18 17.88 -25.41
N LEU A 392 17.19 18.58 -24.87
CA LEU A 392 16.97 20.01 -25.09
C LEU A 392 18.08 20.87 -24.45
N ILE A 393 18.59 20.46 -23.28
CA ILE A 393 19.69 21.14 -22.59
C ILE A 393 20.99 20.93 -23.36
N VAL A 394 21.33 19.66 -23.69
CA VAL A 394 22.59 19.29 -24.34
C VAL A 394 22.63 19.74 -25.80
N PHE A 395 21.53 19.65 -26.53
CA PHE A 395 21.48 19.96 -27.96
C PHE A 395 20.80 21.30 -28.29
N GLY A 396 20.24 22.01 -27.31
CA GLY A 396 19.65 23.34 -27.49
C GLY A 396 20.37 24.43 -26.71
N ILE A 397 20.29 24.38 -25.38
CA ILE A 397 20.76 25.45 -24.49
C ILE A 397 22.30 25.55 -24.46
N ILE A 398 23.00 24.43 -24.29
CA ILE A 398 24.48 24.42 -24.24
C ILE A 398 25.06 24.98 -25.54
N PRO A 399 24.64 24.53 -26.73
CA PRO A 399 25.07 25.14 -27.99
C PRO A 399 24.80 26.64 -28.03
N LEU A 400 23.60 27.12 -27.68
CA LEU A 400 23.30 28.55 -27.68
C LEU A 400 24.21 29.37 -26.74
N LEU A 401 24.51 28.84 -25.55
CA LEU A 401 25.45 29.48 -24.62
C LEU A 401 26.89 29.46 -25.16
N THR A 402 27.32 28.35 -25.77
CA THR A 402 28.63 28.24 -26.42
C THR A 402 28.75 29.22 -27.58
N ILE A 403 27.72 29.35 -28.41
CA ILE A 403 27.61 30.32 -29.51
C ILE A 403 27.71 31.75 -28.98
N GLY A 404 26.91 32.10 -27.97
CA GLY A 404 26.94 33.43 -27.34
C GLY A 404 28.31 33.76 -26.74
N THR A 405 28.95 32.78 -26.09
CA THR A 405 30.30 32.93 -25.51
C THR A 405 31.36 33.12 -26.60
N LEU A 406 31.33 32.32 -27.67
CA LEU A 406 32.28 32.44 -28.79
C LEU A 406 32.12 33.78 -29.53
N ILE A 407 30.89 34.24 -29.74
CA ILE A 407 30.62 35.57 -30.30
C ILE A 407 31.18 36.65 -29.39
N GLY A 408 30.91 36.59 -28.07
CA GLY A 408 31.43 37.55 -27.10
C GLY A 408 32.97 37.58 -27.02
N LEU A 409 33.62 36.42 -27.08
CA LEU A 409 35.09 36.32 -27.07
C LEU A 409 35.70 36.83 -28.38
N SER A 410 35.05 36.62 -29.53
CA SER A 410 35.49 37.17 -30.81
C SER A 410 35.29 38.68 -30.90
N THR A 411 34.16 39.22 -30.41
CA THR A 411 33.94 40.67 -30.39
C THR A 411 34.89 41.38 -29.42
N ALA A 412 35.28 40.71 -28.33
CA ALA A 412 36.33 41.19 -27.42
C ALA A 412 37.77 41.03 -27.98
N GLY A 413 37.95 40.46 -29.18
CA GLY A 413 39.25 40.27 -29.81
C GLY A 413 40.12 39.16 -29.21
N ILE A 414 39.56 38.32 -28.34
CA ILE A 414 40.28 37.25 -27.63
C ILE A 414 40.49 36.02 -28.54
N ILE A 415 39.54 35.75 -29.46
CA ILE A 415 39.60 34.61 -30.38
C ILE A 415 39.39 35.08 -31.83
N PRO A 416 40.20 34.64 -32.81
CA PRO A 416 40.01 34.96 -34.22
C PRO A 416 38.61 34.55 -34.72
N ALA A 417 37.95 35.43 -35.47
CA ALA A 417 36.59 35.22 -35.97
C ALA A 417 36.41 33.92 -36.78
N ILE A 418 37.48 33.48 -37.47
CA ILE A 418 37.46 32.26 -38.28
C ILE A 418 37.34 30.98 -37.44
N VAL A 419 37.88 30.99 -36.21
CA VAL A 419 37.78 29.88 -35.25
C VAL A 419 36.35 29.79 -34.71
N SER A 420 35.71 30.94 -34.48
CA SER A 420 34.31 31.01 -34.06
C SER A 420 33.37 30.51 -35.15
N ILE A 421 33.58 30.89 -36.41
CA ILE A 421 32.77 30.44 -37.56
C ILE A 421 32.92 28.93 -37.79
N GLY A 422 34.13 28.38 -37.74
CA GLY A 422 34.37 26.93 -37.89
C GLY A 422 33.70 26.10 -36.78
N THR A 423 33.77 26.60 -35.54
CA THR A 423 33.13 25.94 -34.38
C THR A 423 31.61 26.02 -34.48
N LEU A 424 31.05 27.15 -34.91
CA LEU A 424 29.61 27.34 -35.17
C LEU A 424 29.06 26.35 -36.20
N ALA A 425 29.77 26.16 -37.31
CA ALA A 425 29.38 25.22 -38.36
C ALA A 425 29.39 23.76 -37.87
N ALA A 426 30.42 23.36 -37.11
CA ALA A 426 30.51 22.02 -36.55
C ALA A 426 29.37 21.71 -35.54
N PHE A 427 29.01 22.67 -34.69
CA PHE A 427 27.89 22.53 -33.76
C PHE A 427 26.53 22.49 -34.47
N ALA A 428 26.30 23.30 -35.51
CA ALA A 428 25.06 23.28 -36.27
C ALA A 428 24.82 21.95 -36.98
N ILE A 429 25.88 21.37 -37.57
CA ILE A 429 25.81 20.07 -38.27
C ILE A 429 25.58 18.93 -37.27
N SER A 430 26.34 18.88 -36.17
CA SER A 430 26.19 17.84 -35.15
C SER A 430 24.84 17.90 -34.44
N SER A 431 24.35 19.10 -34.10
CA SER A 431 23.03 19.30 -33.50
C SER A 431 21.91 18.90 -34.46
N GLY A 432 22.02 19.25 -35.76
CA GLY A 432 21.03 18.89 -36.78
C GLY A 432 20.92 17.38 -37.02
N ILE A 433 22.04 16.66 -37.05
CA ILE A 433 22.07 15.19 -37.23
C ILE A 433 21.40 14.49 -36.04
N PHE A 434 21.74 14.85 -34.81
CA PHE A 434 21.14 14.24 -33.62
C PHE A 434 19.66 14.62 -33.42
N TYR A 435 19.25 15.85 -33.76
CA TYR A 435 17.84 16.26 -33.70
C TYR A 435 16.97 15.49 -34.70
N LEU A 436 17.47 15.26 -35.92
CA LEU A 436 16.77 14.45 -36.93
C LEU A 436 16.64 13.00 -36.46
N SER A 437 17.68 12.42 -35.85
CA SER A 437 17.61 11.07 -35.28
C SER A 437 16.64 10.95 -34.10
N PHE A 438 16.56 11.97 -33.23
CA PHE A 438 15.65 11.96 -32.08
C PHE A 438 14.19 12.23 -32.48
N GLY A 439 13.96 13.13 -33.44
CA GLY A 439 12.64 13.41 -34.00
C GLY A 439 12.03 12.22 -34.75
N LEU A 440 12.86 11.36 -35.34
CA LEU A 440 12.42 10.12 -35.98
C LEU A 440 12.14 8.98 -34.98
N SER A 441 12.77 8.99 -33.79
CA SER A 441 12.62 7.95 -32.76
C SER A 441 11.37 8.14 -31.87
N ASN A 442 10.83 9.36 -31.76
CA ASN A 442 9.67 9.69 -30.92
C ASN A 442 8.40 9.92 -31.74
N ASN A 443 8.17 9.12 -32.78
CA ASN A 443 6.88 9.06 -33.46
C ASN A 443 5.87 8.26 -32.61
N GLU A 444 5.35 8.88 -31.56
CA GLU A 444 3.92 8.76 -31.27
C GLU A 444 3.21 9.87 -32.05
N GLU A 445 2.19 9.47 -32.82
CA GLU A 445 1.51 10.29 -33.82
C GLU A 445 1.05 11.65 -33.27
N GLY A 446 1.61 12.73 -33.82
CA GLY A 446 0.96 14.03 -33.82
C GLY A 446 1.89 15.25 -33.73
N LYS A 447 1.96 15.98 -34.87
CA LYS A 447 2.42 17.37 -35.04
C LYS A 447 3.91 17.59 -35.37
N ASN A 448 4.29 17.14 -36.56
CA ASN A 448 5.47 17.65 -37.26
C ASN A 448 5.18 19.03 -37.90
N THR A 449 5.35 20.13 -37.16
CA THR A 449 5.60 21.47 -37.74
C THR A 449 6.22 22.41 -36.71
N TRP A 450 7.05 23.35 -37.18
CA TRP A 450 7.60 24.49 -36.42
C TRP A 450 6.53 25.26 -35.60
N ALA A 451 5.26 25.25 -36.03
CA ALA A 451 4.14 25.82 -35.30
C ALA A 451 3.83 25.09 -33.98
N GLY A 452 4.03 23.77 -33.90
CA GLY A 452 3.87 22.99 -32.67
C GLY A 452 4.92 23.32 -31.60
N MET A 453 6.11 23.78 -32.02
CA MET A 453 7.19 24.20 -31.13
C MET A 453 6.89 25.54 -30.45
N PHE A 454 6.36 26.52 -31.19
CA PHE A 454 5.92 27.78 -30.58
C PHE A 454 4.71 27.60 -29.66
N ASP A 455 3.78 26.69 -30.00
CA ASP A 455 2.66 26.36 -29.12
C ASP A 455 3.14 25.65 -27.84
N PHE A 456 4.18 24.80 -27.92
CA PHE A 456 4.82 24.16 -26.76
C PHE A 456 5.57 25.13 -25.84
N ILE A 457 6.24 26.15 -26.41
CA ILE A 457 7.02 27.14 -25.65
C ILE A 457 6.11 28.23 -25.03
N LEU A 458 5.04 28.65 -25.74
CA LEU A 458 4.13 29.71 -25.27
C LEU A 458 2.99 29.18 -24.38
N LYS A 459 2.49 27.96 -24.62
CA LYS A 459 1.49 27.30 -23.75
C LYS A 459 2.21 26.26 -22.89
N GLY A 460 2.88 26.74 -21.85
CA GLY A 460 3.51 25.87 -20.86
C GLY A 460 2.52 24.82 -20.37
N ASN A 461 2.73 23.57 -20.76
CA ASN A 461 2.08 22.34 -20.28
C ASN A 461 0.74 22.55 -19.53
N GLU A 462 -0.29 23.05 -20.21
CA GLU A 462 -1.63 22.56 -19.94
C GLU A 462 -1.79 21.26 -20.74
N LYS A 463 -1.16 20.18 -20.22
CA LYS A 463 -1.76 18.87 -20.40
C LYS A 463 -3.12 18.98 -19.73
N VAL A 464 -4.15 19.21 -20.55
CA VAL A 464 -5.54 18.92 -20.19
C VAL A 464 -5.53 17.47 -19.75
N THR A 465 -5.41 17.27 -18.45
CA THR A 465 -5.49 15.96 -17.83
C THR A 465 -6.97 15.64 -17.93
N ASP A 466 -7.31 14.65 -18.76
CA ASP A 466 -8.64 14.07 -18.70
C ASP A 466 -8.82 13.59 -17.25
N GLU A 467 -9.68 14.27 -16.49
CA GLU A 467 -9.93 13.98 -15.07
C GLU A 467 -10.42 12.53 -14.85
N ASN A 468 -10.73 11.82 -15.94
CA ASN A 468 -11.21 10.46 -15.97
C ASN A 468 -10.14 9.38 -16.22
N GLU A 469 -8.90 9.73 -16.60
CA GLU A 469 -7.87 8.71 -16.83
C GLU A 469 -7.27 8.25 -15.50
N ILE A 470 -7.54 7.01 -15.11
CA ILE A 470 -7.00 6.41 -13.89
C ILE A 470 -5.50 6.18 -14.10
N LYS A 471 -4.65 7.14 -13.73
CA LYS A 471 -3.19 6.99 -13.68
C LYS A 471 -2.80 6.01 -12.55
N LEU A 472 -2.92 4.72 -12.84
CA LEU A 472 -2.52 3.65 -11.94
C LEU A 472 -1.02 3.72 -11.67
N ALA A 473 -0.62 3.36 -10.45
CA ALA A 473 0.79 3.23 -10.13
C ALA A 473 1.38 2.01 -10.83
N LYS A 474 2.65 2.05 -11.24
CA LYS A 474 3.26 0.93 -11.97
C LYS A 474 3.16 -0.38 -11.21
N LEU A 475 3.33 -0.36 -9.87
CA LEU A 475 3.18 -1.55 -9.01
C LEU A 475 1.75 -2.12 -8.95
N HIS A 476 0.73 -1.33 -9.28
CA HIS A 476 -0.67 -1.74 -9.29
C HIS A 476 -1.22 -1.86 -10.71
N HIS A 477 -0.36 -1.79 -11.73
CA HIS A 477 -0.76 -1.91 -13.12
C HIS A 477 -1.18 -3.36 -13.43
N PRO A 478 -2.22 -3.61 -14.26
CA PRO A 478 -2.69 -4.95 -14.60
C PRO A 478 -1.66 -5.88 -15.23
N SER A 479 -0.62 -5.31 -15.84
CA SER A 479 0.49 -6.07 -16.46
C SER A 479 1.46 -6.66 -15.43
N THR A 480 1.37 -6.25 -14.16
CA THR A 480 2.22 -6.82 -13.10
C THR A 480 1.98 -8.33 -12.96
N PRO A 481 3.02 -9.13 -12.70
CA PRO A 481 2.89 -10.57 -12.54
C PRO A 481 1.94 -10.93 -11.38
N ARG A 482 1.04 -11.89 -11.65
CA ARG A 482 0.06 -12.40 -10.69
C ARG A 482 0.33 -13.86 -10.34
N ASN A 483 0.05 -14.25 -9.10
CA ASN A 483 -0.05 -15.64 -8.68
C ASN A 483 -1.36 -16.25 -9.19
N PRO A 484 -1.33 -17.33 -10.01
CA PRO A 484 -2.55 -17.92 -10.56
C PRO A 484 -3.57 -18.36 -9.51
N GLU A 485 -3.13 -18.88 -8.37
CA GLU A 485 -3.97 -19.34 -7.25
C GLU A 485 -4.65 -18.18 -6.48
N MET A 486 -4.09 -16.98 -6.59
CA MET A 486 -4.58 -15.79 -5.90
C MET A 486 -5.35 -14.84 -6.82
N ASP A 487 -5.23 -14.99 -8.15
CA ASP A 487 -5.84 -14.12 -9.17
C ASP A 487 -7.38 -14.11 -9.08
N ILE A 488 -7.97 -12.95 -8.76
CA ILE A 488 -9.41 -12.79 -8.56
C ILE A 488 -10.23 -12.90 -9.86
N TYR A 489 -9.59 -12.81 -11.02
CA TYR A 489 -10.25 -12.98 -12.31
C TYR A 489 -10.23 -14.42 -12.82
N LYS A 490 -9.32 -15.26 -12.30
CA LYS A 490 -9.23 -16.69 -12.65
C LYS A 490 -10.00 -17.56 -11.67
N ASN A 491 -9.91 -17.26 -10.37
CA ASN A 491 -10.52 -18.06 -9.32
C ASN A 491 -11.97 -17.64 -9.05
N GLU A 492 -12.82 -18.62 -8.78
CA GLU A 492 -14.24 -18.45 -8.48
C GLU A 492 -14.50 -18.52 -6.97
N THR A 493 -15.64 -17.97 -6.54
CA THR A 493 -16.22 -18.14 -5.21
C THR A 493 -17.75 -18.21 -5.33
N ALA A 494 -18.39 -18.74 -4.30
CA ALA A 494 -19.83 -18.72 -4.16
C ALA A 494 -20.24 -17.48 -3.36
N ILE A 495 -21.25 -16.75 -3.84
CA ILE A 495 -21.89 -15.69 -3.05
C ILE A 495 -23.39 -15.91 -2.98
N ASP A 496 -23.95 -15.69 -1.81
CA ASP A 496 -25.39 -15.77 -1.59
C ASP A 496 -26.00 -14.38 -1.72
N LEU A 497 -26.99 -14.27 -2.62
CA LEU A 497 -27.74 -13.04 -2.85
C LEU A 497 -29.23 -13.32 -2.76
N THR A 498 -29.98 -12.37 -2.21
CA THR A 498 -31.44 -12.41 -2.34
C THR A 498 -31.85 -12.03 -3.75
N TYR A 499 -33.02 -12.49 -4.20
CA TYR A 499 -33.58 -12.05 -5.48
C TYR A 499 -33.77 -10.53 -5.55
N LYS A 500 -34.07 -9.87 -4.41
CA LYS A 500 -34.08 -8.41 -4.33
C LYS A 500 -32.72 -7.80 -4.69
N GLN A 501 -31.63 -8.34 -4.16
CA GLN A 501 -30.28 -7.87 -4.49
C GLN A 501 -29.93 -8.13 -5.96
N ILE A 502 -30.33 -9.28 -6.51
CA ILE A 502 -30.17 -9.57 -7.94
C ILE A 502 -30.90 -8.54 -8.80
N ASN A 503 -32.16 -8.25 -8.46
CA ASN A 503 -32.97 -7.25 -9.14
C ASN A 503 -32.24 -5.90 -9.13
N THR A 504 -31.89 -5.39 -7.95
CA THR A 504 -31.17 -4.12 -7.79
C THR A 504 -29.87 -4.11 -8.59
N TYR A 505 -29.04 -5.15 -8.46
CA TYR A 505 -27.77 -5.24 -9.16
C TYR A 505 -27.92 -5.16 -10.68
N TYR A 506 -28.89 -5.87 -11.25
CA TYR A 506 -29.10 -5.86 -12.69
C TYR A 506 -29.83 -4.60 -13.17
N GLN A 507 -30.72 -3.99 -12.39
CA GLN A 507 -31.28 -2.68 -12.72
C GLN A 507 -30.16 -1.63 -12.88
N ILE A 508 -29.29 -1.52 -11.88
CA ILE A 508 -28.25 -0.47 -11.90
C ILE A 508 -27.14 -0.77 -12.90
N THR A 509 -26.74 -2.04 -13.08
CA THR A 509 -25.62 -2.37 -13.97
C THR A 509 -26.01 -2.64 -15.42
N ARG A 510 -27.22 -3.11 -15.68
CA ARG A 510 -27.70 -3.44 -17.04
C ARG A 510 -28.54 -2.30 -17.62
N CYS A 511 -29.50 -1.77 -16.87
CA CYS A 511 -30.36 -0.69 -17.35
C CYS A 511 -29.65 0.65 -17.24
N LEU A 512 -29.29 1.10 -16.02
CA LEU A 512 -28.72 2.43 -15.81
C LEU A 512 -27.32 2.60 -16.41
N LEU A 513 -26.40 1.68 -16.12
CA LEU A 513 -25.00 1.79 -16.55
C LEU A 513 -24.80 1.42 -18.03
N LYS A 514 -25.44 0.32 -18.50
CA LYS A 514 -25.20 -0.26 -19.84
C LYS A 514 -26.29 0.04 -20.86
N GLN A 515 -27.40 0.66 -20.45
CA GLN A 515 -28.52 0.99 -21.33
C GLN A 515 -29.05 -0.23 -22.10
N LYS A 516 -29.15 -1.38 -21.42
CA LYS A 516 -29.72 -2.62 -21.95
C LYS A 516 -31.04 -2.91 -21.25
N GLU A 517 -31.97 -3.54 -21.97
CA GLU A 517 -33.20 -4.08 -21.38
C GLU A 517 -32.91 -4.97 -20.18
N PHE A 518 -33.74 -4.91 -19.14
CA PHE A 518 -33.55 -5.67 -17.91
C PHE A 518 -33.44 -7.18 -18.20
N LEU A 519 -34.43 -7.74 -18.89
CA LEU A 519 -34.43 -9.14 -19.31
C LEU A 519 -33.49 -9.35 -20.52
N PRO A 520 -32.59 -10.34 -20.49
CA PRO A 520 -31.77 -10.69 -21.66
C PRO A 520 -32.59 -11.43 -22.73
N LEU A 521 -32.30 -11.13 -23.99
CA LEU A 521 -32.86 -11.86 -25.15
C LEU A 521 -32.41 -13.31 -25.21
N LYS A 522 -31.20 -13.62 -24.72
CA LYS A 522 -30.64 -14.98 -24.71
C LYS A 522 -31.15 -15.74 -23.49
N ASP A 523 -31.85 -16.82 -23.76
CA ASP A 523 -32.35 -17.77 -22.78
C ASP A 523 -31.51 -19.04 -22.86
N LYS A 524 -30.38 -19.03 -22.15
CA LYS A 524 -29.47 -20.18 -22.08
C LYS A 524 -29.13 -20.46 -20.62
N PRO A 525 -29.20 -21.72 -20.16
CA PRO A 525 -28.69 -22.15 -18.88
C PRO A 525 -27.26 -21.66 -18.65
N GLU A 526 -27.00 -21.10 -17.47
CA GLU A 526 -25.66 -20.65 -17.10
C GLU A 526 -25.21 -21.33 -15.81
N LYS A 527 -24.00 -21.89 -15.81
CA LYS A 527 -23.39 -22.55 -14.64
C LYS A 527 -23.44 -21.67 -13.38
N ARG A 528 -23.29 -20.35 -13.53
CA ARG A 528 -23.30 -19.39 -12.41
C ARG A 528 -24.64 -19.26 -11.68
N PHE A 529 -25.74 -19.73 -12.27
CA PHE A 529 -27.07 -19.71 -11.66
C PHE A 529 -27.57 -21.13 -11.34
N GLY A 530 -26.66 -22.08 -11.09
CA GLY A 530 -27.03 -23.45 -10.72
C GLY A 530 -27.79 -24.20 -11.82
N GLY A 531 -27.61 -23.80 -13.10
CA GLY A 531 -28.32 -24.39 -14.24
C GLY A 531 -29.53 -23.57 -14.72
N LEU A 532 -29.98 -22.58 -13.95
CA LEU A 532 -30.97 -21.61 -14.45
C LEU A 532 -30.38 -20.72 -15.54
N SER A 533 -31.24 -20.27 -16.43
CA SER A 533 -30.94 -19.19 -17.34
C SER A 533 -30.92 -17.86 -16.58
N LYS A 534 -30.10 -16.92 -17.06
CA LYS A 534 -30.10 -15.56 -16.51
C LYS A 534 -31.48 -14.90 -16.63
N LYS A 535 -32.24 -15.22 -17.69
CA LYS A 535 -33.58 -14.67 -17.90
C LYS A 535 -34.54 -15.18 -16.83
N GLU A 536 -34.49 -16.48 -16.52
CA GLU A 536 -35.29 -17.11 -15.45
C GLU A 536 -34.98 -16.48 -14.09
N ALA A 537 -33.69 -16.35 -13.74
CA ALA A 537 -33.28 -15.73 -12.48
C ALA A 537 -33.76 -14.26 -12.36
N LEU A 538 -33.76 -13.51 -13.46
CA LEU A 538 -34.26 -12.13 -13.46
C LEU A 538 -35.78 -12.05 -13.41
N LEU A 539 -36.51 -12.96 -14.06
CA LEU A 539 -37.96 -13.05 -13.96
C LEU A 539 -38.38 -13.35 -12.53
N ALA A 540 -37.74 -14.33 -11.87
CA ALA A 540 -37.95 -14.61 -10.46
C ALA A 540 -37.65 -13.39 -9.58
N SER A 541 -36.60 -12.63 -9.92
CA SER A 541 -36.24 -11.40 -9.19
C SER A 541 -37.26 -10.26 -9.29
N MET A 542 -38.21 -10.32 -10.23
CA MET A 542 -39.29 -9.35 -10.36
C MET A 542 -40.52 -9.72 -9.53
N ASN A 543 -40.62 -10.97 -9.06
CA ASN A 543 -41.72 -11.42 -8.23
C ASN A 543 -41.47 -11.01 -6.78
N SER A 544 -42.36 -10.17 -6.24
CA SER A 544 -42.26 -9.69 -4.86
C SER A 544 -42.32 -10.81 -3.82
N ALA A 545 -43.02 -11.92 -4.12
CA ALA A 545 -43.11 -13.07 -3.23
C ALA A 545 -41.76 -13.79 -3.03
N SER A 546 -40.85 -13.69 -4.01
CA SER A 546 -39.55 -14.36 -3.98
C SER A 546 -38.40 -13.44 -3.58
N HIS A 547 -38.66 -12.17 -3.23
CA HIS A 547 -37.61 -11.18 -2.97
C HIS A 547 -36.59 -11.58 -1.90
N ASP A 548 -37.03 -12.26 -0.86
CA ASP A 548 -36.20 -12.68 0.28
C ASP A 548 -35.61 -14.08 0.09
N GLU A 549 -36.02 -14.82 -0.95
CA GLU A 549 -35.38 -16.08 -1.29
C GLU A 549 -33.95 -15.83 -1.74
N VAL A 550 -33.04 -16.70 -1.29
CA VAL A 550 -31.61 -16.64 -1.53
C VAL A 550 -31.23 -17.59 -2.65
N ILE A 551 -30.41 -17.11 -3.57
CA ILE A 551 -29.77 -17.92 -4.61
C ILE A 551 -28.25 -17.77 -4.48
N SER A 552 -27.55 -18.91 -4.57
CA SER A 552 -26.09 -18.94 -4.55
C SER A 552 -25.54 -18.82 -5.98
N LEU A 553 -24.58 -17.91 -6.17
CA LEU A 553 -23.96 -17.65 -7.46
C LEU A 553 -22.49 -18.08 -7.45
N GLN A 554 -22.13 -19.00 -8.34
CA GLN A 554 -20.74 -19.38 -8.58
C GLN A 554 -20.13 -18.47 -9.64
N ILE A 555 -19.24 -17.56 -9.24
CA ILE A 555 -18.70 -16.51 -10.12
C ILE A 555 -17.24 -16.19 -9.81
N PRO A 556 -16.48 -15.54 -10.73
CA PRO A 556 -15.14 -15.06 -10.42
C PRO A 556 -15.14 -14.12 -9.21
N LYS A 557 -14.11 -14.22 -8.34
CA LYS A 557 -13.99 -13.36 -7.14
C LYS A 557 -14.09 -11.87 -7.48
N ALA A 558 -13.46 -11.43 -8.57
CA ALA A 558 -13.55 -10.05 -9.05
C ALA A 558 -14.99 -9.62 -9.35
N LYS A 559 -15.82 -10.55 -9.84
CA LYS A 559 -17.22 -10.29 -10.12
C LYS A 559 -18.04 -10.21 -8.83
N ALA A 560 -17.75 -11.06 -7.84
CA ALA A 560 -18.37 -11.01 -6.51
C ALA A 560 -18.13 -9.65 -5.83
N VAL A 561 -16.87 -9.20 -5.80
CA VAL A 561 -16.48 -7.87 -5.30
C VAL A 561 -17.23 -6.77 -6.02
N HIS A 562 -17.25 -6.79 -7.36
CA HIS A 562 -17.96 -5.78 -8.14
C HIS A 562 -19.49 -5.76 -7.88
N ILE A 563 -20.13 -6.91 -7.67
CA ILE A 563 -21.55 -6.98 -7.27
C ILE A 563 -21.74 -6.31 -5.92
N LYS A 564 -20.94 -6.71 -4.91
CA LYS A 564 -20.99 -6.14 -3.56
C LYS A 564 -20.83 -4.62 -3.58
N HIS A 565 -19.83 -4.11 -4.29
CA HIS A 565 -19.60 -2.66 -4.41
C HIS A 565 -20.75 -1.94 -5.09
N SER A 566 -21.29 -2.51 -6.17
CA SER A 566 -22.43 -1.91 -6.88
C SER A 566 -23.67 -1.81 -6.00
N LEU A 567 -23.94 -2.86 -5.21
CA LEU A 567 -25.04 -2.87 -4.24
C LEU A 567 -24.81 -1.85 -3.12
N THR A 568 -23.59 -1.75 -2.58
CA THR A 568 -23.25 -0.74 -1.57
C THR A 568 -23.41 0.68 -2.11
N LEU A 569 -23.04 0.94 -3.37
CA LEU A 569 -23.25 2.24 -4.00
C LEU A 569 -24.74 2.56 -4.15
N ALA A 570 -25.55 1.61 -4.61
CA ALA A 570 -26.99 1.79 -4.72
C ALA A 570 -27.65 2.06 -3.37
N ALA A 571 -27.24 1.34 -2.31
CA ALA A 571 -27.78 1.55 -0.97
C ALA A 571 -27.42 2.90 -0.35
N LYS A 572 -26.27 3.48 -0.73
CA LYS A 572 -25.77 4.75 -0.16
C LYS A 572 -26.20 5.99 -0.91
N ILE A 573 -26.17 5.91 -2.23
CA ILE A 573 -26.50 7.03 -3.11
C ILE A 573 -28.01 7.06 -3.34
N GLY A 574 -28.68 5.91 -3.32
CA GLY A 574 -30.09 5.79 -3.69
C GLY A 574 -30.26 5.66 -5.21
N MET A 575 -31.28 4.92 -5.64
CA MET A 575 -31.55 4.71 -7.06
C MET A 575 -32.19 5.95 -7.71
N GLU A 576 -32.82 6.80 -6.90
CA GLU A 576 -33.39 8.09 -7.29
C GLU A 576 -32.33 9.11 -7.74
N ASN A 577 -31.09 8.98 -7.26
CA ASN A 577 -29.97 9.86 -7.61
C ASN A 577 -29.20 9.31 -8.83
N GLU A 578 -29.91 9.10 -9.95
CA GLU A 578 -29.41 8.36 -11.11
C GLU A 578 -28.07 8.89 -11.67
N ILE A 579 -27.88 10.21 -11.73
CA ILE A 579 -26.66 10.83 -12.29
C ILE A 579 -25.43 10.49 -11.43
N GLU A 580 -25.54 10.70 -10.11
CA GLU A 580 -24.48 10.42 -9.17
C GLU A 580 -24.19 8.92 -9.10
N LEU A 581 -25.25 8.10 -9.03
CA LEU A 581 -25.13 6.65 -8.99
C LEU A 581 -24.48 6.10 -10.26
N LYS A 582 -24.89 6.57 -11.44
CA LYS A 582 -24.30 6.17 -12.73
C LYS A 582 -22.83 6.54 -12.80
N SER A 583 -22.45 7.74 -12.34
CA SER A 583 -21.05 8.17 -12.29
C SER A 583 -20.20 7.27 -11.39
N ALA A 584 -20.67 7.00 -10.17
CA ALA A 584 -19.99 6.11 -9.22
C ALA A 584 -19.88 4.66 -9.76
N LEU A 585 -20.96 4.13 -10.35
CA LEU A 585 -20.97 2.80 -10.96
C LEU A 585 -20.04 2.71 -12.18
N LYS A 586 -19.93 3.77 -12.99
CA LYS A 586 -18.99 3.81 -14.12
C LYS A 586 -17.55 3.71 -13.63
N LYS A 587 -17.20 4.45 -12.57
CA LYS A 587 -15.86 4.38 -11.96
C LYS A 587 -15.55 2.99 -11.42
N GLU A 588 -16.49 2.38 -10.69
CA GLU A 588 -16.34 1.01 -10.16
C GLU A 588 -16.24 -0.04 -11.27
N TYR A 589 -17.08 0.08 -12.30
CA TYR A 589 -17.06 -0.82 -13.44
C TYR A 589 -15.77 -0.71 -14.25
N ASN A 590 -15.25 0.50 -14.45
CA ASN A 590 -13.96 0.71 -15.12
C ASN A 590 -12.82 0.03 -14.33
N GLN A 591 -12.79 0.17 -13.01
CA GLN A 591 -11.80 -0.52 -12.16
C GLN A 591 -11.88 -2.05 -12.32
N TYR A 592 -13.10 -2.60 -12.34
CA TYR A 592 -13.32 -4.02 -12.60
C TYR A 592 -12.90 -4.46 -14.02
N GLN A 593 -13.05 -3.63 -15.05
CA GLN A 593 -12.62 -3.99 -16.41
C GLN A 593 -11.11 -3.96 -16.56
N ILE A 594 -10.43 -2.98 -15.95
CA ILE A 594 -8.97 -2.80 -16.09
C ILE A 594 -8.21 -4.07 -15.70
N GLY A 595 -8.63 -4.79 -14.66
CA GLY A 595 -7.96 -6.02 -14.24
C GLY A 595 -8.10 -7.22 -15.19
N LYS A 596 -9.04 -7.18 -16.16
CA LYS A 596 -9.23 -8.24 -17.16
C LYS A 596 -8.18 -8.30 -18.25
N HIS A 597 -7.27 -7.32 -18.31
CA HIS A 597 -6.29 -7.13 -19.38
C HIS A 597 -5.50 -8.41 -19.74
N GLN A 598 -5.22 -9.29 -18.79
CA GLN A 598 -4.52 -10.56 -19.04
C GLN A 598 -5.36 -11.69 -19.70
N ARG A 599 -6.66 -11.51 -19.96
CA ARG A 599 -7.45 -12.48 -20.74
C ARG A 599 -7.38 -12.27 -22.26
N LEU A 600 -6.75 -11.19 -22.72
CA LEU A 600 -6.72 -10.78 -24.13
C LEU A 600 -5.35 -10.99 -24.80
N CYS A 601 -4.40 -11.67 -24.13
CA CYS A 601 -3.12 -12.08 -24.72
C CYS A 601 -2.98 -13.59 -24.64
#